data_AF-B0DRR9-F1
#
_entry.id   AF-B0DRR9-F1
#
_cell.length_a   1.000
_cell.length_b   1.000
_cell.length_c   1.000
_cell.angle_alpha   90.00
_cell.angle_beta   90.00
_cell.angle_gamma   90.00
#
_symmetry.space_group_name_H-M   'P 1'
#
loop_
_entity.id
_entity.type
_entity.pdbx_description
1 polymer ?
#
loop_
_entity_poly.entity_id
_entity_poly.type
_entity_poly.pdbx_seq_one_letter_code
_entity_poly.pdbx_strand_id
1 'polypeptide(L)'
;MNLRSIHVNLSMMHLFVPALDQQPVMPSLVGGPERLVITYDIICQWSKNFQKRMKIYPENMRILETMQVEVAIPGWHINGHGEGCQTNFNLSYMEGAGRTVGEDIETTWAGTNQLVPSVREMGPAARHDTLNDQWNGWNFRKIVGFHKSFFSLQFIPILTVFRHQELCF
;
A
#
# COMPACT_ATOMS: atom_id res chain seq x y z
N MET A 1 3.81 17.68 -15.47
CA MET A 1 3.39 18.12 -14.12
C MET A 1 3.87 17.08 -13.12
N ASN A 2 4.70 17.46 -12.15
CA ASN A 2 5.23 16.55 -11.13
C ASN A 2 4.23 16.45 -9.97
N LEU A 3 3.26 15.54 -10.08
CA LEU A 3 2.32 15.26 -8.99
C LEU A 3 3.06 14.54 -7.85
N ARG A 4 3.11 15.16 -6.68
CA ARG A 4 3.59 14.53 -5.45
C ARG A 4 2.44 13.72 -4.85
N SER A 5 2.44 12.40 -5.06
CA SER A 5 1.42 11.48 -4.55
C SER A 5 1.99 10.63 -3.42
N ILE A 6 1.18 10.40 -2.39
CA ILE A 6 1.47 9.44 -1.33
C ILE A 6 0.42 8.33 -1.35
N HIS A 7 0.88 7.08 -1.28
CA HIS A 7 0.04 5.89 -1.25
C HIS A 7 0.08 5.28 0.14
N VAL A 8 -1.08 5.18 0.79
CA VAL A 8 -1.22 4.60 2.13
C VAL A 8 -2.07 3.34 2.02
N ASN A 9 -1.53 2.21 2.45
CA ASN A 9 -2.26 0.96 2.58
C ASN A 9 -2.70 0.75 4.03
N LEU A 10 -4.01 0.57 4.26
CA LEU A 10 -4.63 0.42 5.57
C LEU A 10 -5.11 -1.00 5.89
N SER A 11 -4.57 -2.03 5.22
CA SER A 11 -4.91 -3.45 5.45
C SER A 11 -4.84 -3.91 6.94
N MET A 12 -4.14 -3.20 7.82
CA MET A 12 -4.09 -3.52 9.25
C MET A 12 -5.03 -2.65 10.10
N MET A 13 -6.30 -3.06 10.21
CA MET A 13 -7.19 -2.59 11.29
C MET A 13 -7.44 -3.75 12.25
N HIS A 14 -6.47 -4.08 13.10
CA HIS A 14 -6.65 -4.52 14.49
C HIS A 14 -5.28 -4.90 15.13
N LEU A 15 -5.06 -4.35 16.33
CA LEU A 15 -4.02 -4.64 17.34
C LEU A 15 -2.73 -3.79 17.28
N PHE A 16 -2.40 -3.26 18.48
CA PHE A 16 -1.21 -2.48 18.87
C PHE A 16 -1.23 -0.96 18.60
N VAL A 17 -2.04 -0.25 19.39
CA VAL A 17 -1.64 1.05 19.96
C VAL A 17 -0.85 0.70 21.22
N PRO A 18 0.50 0.68 21.18
CA PRO A 18 1.24 1.79 21.77
C PRO A 18 2.60 2.00 21.08
N ALA A 19 2.67 2.94 20.12
CA ALA A 19 3.91 3.62 19.70
C ALA A 19 3.60 4.74 18.68
N LEU A 20 2.52 5.50 18.91
CA LEU A 20 2.26 6.76 18.21
C LEU A 20 2.74 7.95 19.06
N ASP A 21 3.89 7.79 19.71
CA ASP A 21 4.64 8.92 20.23
C ASP A 21 5.93 8.99 19.40
N GLN A 22 6.14 10.14 18.76
CA GLN A 22 7.27 10.47 17.86
C GLN A 22 7.18 10.01 16.38
N GLN A 23 6.13 10.42 15.66
CA GLN A 23 6.31 11.09 14.36
C GLN A 23 5.13 12.06 14.08
N PRO A 24 5.15 13.30 14.60
CA PRO A 24 4.36 14.38 14.02
C PRO A 24 5.14 14.90 12.81
N VAL A 25 4.96 14.27 11.65
CA VAL A 25 5.46 14.86 10.39
C VAL A 25 4.46 14.56 9.27
N MET A 26 3.30 15.20 9.35
CA MET A 26 2.91 16.03 8.21
C MET A 26 3.66 17.34 8.45
N PRO A 27 4.88 17.53 7.91
CA PRO A 27 5.50 18.82 8.05
C PRO A 27 4.59 19.81 7.34
N SER A 28 4.44 21.00 7.90
CA SER A 28 3.86 22.18 7.28
C SER A 28 4.71 22.63 6.07
N LEU A 29 5.00 21.70 5.17
CA LEU A 29 5.72 21.93 3.93
C LEU A 29 4.83 22.80 3.08
N VAL A 30 5.30 24.00 2.81
CA VAL A 30 5.02 24.70 1.56
C VAL A 30 5.34 23.68 0.44
N GLY A 31 4.30 23.03 -0.10
CA GLY A 31 4.41 21.96 -1.10
C GLY A 31 4.19 20.51 -0.60
N GLY A 32 3.25 20.28 0.32
CA GLY A 32 2.76 18.94 0.69
C GLY A 32 2.15 18.16 -0.50
N PRO A 33 1.94 16.84 -0.37
CA PRO A 33 1.36 16.04 -1.44
C PRO A 33 -0.02 16.56 -1.83
N GLU A 34 -0.23 16.81 -3.12
CA GLU A 34 -1.52 17.27 -3.65
C GLU A 34 -2.53 16.12 -3.71
N ARG A 35 -2.04 14.87 -3.70
CA ARG A 35 -2.83 13.66 -3.89
C ARG A 35 -2.51 12.57 -2.86
N LEU A 36 -3.54 12.07 -2.18
CA LEU A 36 -3.51 10.93 -1.25
C LEU A 36 -4.30 9.77 -1.85
N VAL A 37 -3.65 8.63 -2.06
CA VAL A 37 -4.34 7.39 -2.42
C VAL A 37 -4.41 6.50 -1.19
N ILE A 38 -5.62 6.09 -0.82
CA ILE A 38 -5.88 5.17 0.30
C ILE A 38 -6.34 3.83 -0.25
N THR A 39 -5.57 2.78 -0.01
CA THR A 39 -6.01 1.41 -0.30
C THR A 39 -6.45 0.68 0.96
N TYR A 40 -7.64 0.06 0.90
CA TYR A 40 -8.16 -0.76 1.99
C TYR A 40 -9.21 -1.74 1.46
N ASP A 41 -9.25 -2.95 2.03
CA ASP A 41 -10.06 -4.05 1.49
C ASP A 41 -11.54 -3.68 1.46
N ILE A 42 -12.02 -3.06 2.54
CA ILE A 42 -13.42 -2.60 2.65
C ILE A 42 -13.58 -1.10 2.37
N ILE A 43 -12.67 -0.48 1.60
CA ILE A 43 -12.72 0.97 1.36
C ILE A 43 -14.05 1.41 0.71
N CYS A 44 -14.70 0.55 -0.09
CA CYS A 44 -15.98 0.85 -0.72
C CYS A 44 -17.12 1.07 0.29
N GLN A 45 -17.00 0.49 1.49
CA GLN A 45 -17.93 0.70 2.60
C GLN A 45 -17.42 1.81 3.52
N TRP A 46 -16.14 1.79 3.84
CA TRP A 46 -15.52 2.71 4.79
C TRP A 46 -15.56 4.17 4.30
N SER A 47 -15.25 4.39 3.01
CA SER A 47 -15.16 5.72 2.39
C SER A 47 -16.47 6.51 2.46
N LYS A 48 -17.63 5.82 2.49
CA LYS A 48 -18.96 6.45 2.60
C LYS A 48 -19.10 7.38 3.80
N ASN A 49 -18.39 7.10 4.89
CA ASN A 49 -18.40 7.91 6.11
C ASN A 49 -17.07 8.62 6.38
N PHE A 50 -16.14 8.62 5.42
CA PHE A 50 -14.80 9.18 5.59
C PHE A 50 -14.84 10.62 6.12
N GLN A 51 -15.59 11.51 5.45
CA GLN A 51 -15.69 12.91 5.85
C GLN A 51 -16.26 13.10 7.26
N LYS A 52 -17.22 12.25 7.67
CA LYS A 52 -17.77 12.28 9.03
C LYS A 52 -16.71 11.86 10.05
N ARG A 53 -15.93 10.83 9.73
CA ARG A 53 -14.83 10.34 10.59
C ARG A 53 -13.73 11.40 10.73
N MET A 54 -13.35 12.08 9.65
CA MET A 54 -12.34 13.13 9.70
C MET A 54 -12.69 14.27 10.67
N LYS A 55 -13.98 14.62 10.77
CA LYS A 55 -14.45 15.65 11.72
C LYS A 55 -14.31 15.25 13.20
N ILE A 56 -14.17 13.96 13.51
CA ILE A 56 -13.98 13.49 14.90
C ILE A 56 -12.55 13.79 15.37
N TYR A 57 -11.58 13.80 14.47
CA TYR A 57 -10.20 14.03 14.82
C TYR A 57 -9.92 15.52 15.14
N PRO A 58 -8.95 15.81 16.02
CA PRO A 58 -8.40 17.16 16.22
C PRO A 58 -7.95 17.78 14.90
N GLU A 59 -8.04 19.11 14.78
CA GLU A 59 -7.76 19.84 13.53
C GLU A 59 -6.37 19.50 12.94
N ASN A 60 -5.36 19.36 13.81
CA ASN A 60 -3.99 19.04 13.42
C ASN A 60 -3.78 17.59 12.94
N MET A 61 -4.78 16.71 13.10
CA MET A 61 -4.78 15.33 12.60
C MET A 61 -5.68 15.16 11.38
N ARG A 62 -6.37 16.22 10.94
CA ARG A 62 -7.23 16.16 9.76
C ARG A 62 -6.39 16.24 8.49
N ILE A 63 -6.86 15.56 7.46
CA ILE A 63 -6.34 15.71 6.11
C ILE A 63 -6.78 17.08 5.61
N LEU A 64 -5.86 17.79 4.97
CA LEU A 64 -6.12 19.13 4.42
C LEU A 64 -7.28 19.05 3.41
N GLU A 65 -8.22 20.00 3.50
CA GLU A 65 -9.36 20.07 2.58
C GLU A 65 -8.92 20.27 1.12
N THR A 66 -7.72 20.82 0.92
CA THR A 66 -7.11 21.02 -0.41
C THR A 66 -6.48 19.77 -1.00
N MET A 67 -6.39 18.67 -0.24
CA MET A 67 -5.76 17.43 -0.69
C MET A 67 -6.76 16.57 -1.49
N GLN A 68 -6.37 16.13 -2.68
CA GLN A 68 -7.16 15.19 -3.47
C GLN A 68 -7.04 13.80 -2.84
N VAL A 69 -8.12 13.31 -2.22
CA VAL A 69 -8.17 11.97 -1.64
C VAL A 69 -8.86 11.01 -2.60
N GLU A 70 -8.14 9.98 -3.01
CA GLU A 70 -8.63 8.88 -3.83
C GLU A 70 -8.57 7.57 -3.06
N VAL A 71 -9.44 6.63 -3.44
CA VAL A 71 -9.63 5.37 -2.73
C VAL A 71 -9.65 4.21 -3.71
N ALA A 72 -9.03 3.10 -3.32
CA ALA A 72 -9.04 1.87 -4.12
C ALA A 72 -8.99 0.61 -3.23
N ILE A 73 -9.44 -0.50 -3.79
CA ILE A 73 -9.32 -1.82 -3.18
C ILE A 73 -8.07 -2.48 -3.80
N PRO A 74 -7.19 -3.07 -2.96
CA PRO A 74 -6.08 -3.88 -3.43
C PRO A 74 -6.49 -4.97 -4.44
N GLY A 75 -5.58 -5.30 -5.35
CA GLY A 75 -5.87 -6.05 -6.56
C GLY A 75 -6.28 -7.51 -6.35
N TRP A 76 -5.94 -8.13 -5.22
CA TRP A 76 -6.44 -9.47 -4.92
C TRP A 76 -7.82 -9.40 -4.28
N HIS A 77 -8.00 -8.48 -3.31
CA HIS A 77 -9.27 -8.26 -2.62
C HIS A 77 -10.42 -7.82 -3.52
N ILE A 78 -10.15 -7.01 -4.56
CA ILE A 78 -11.20 -6.47 -5.44
C ILE A 78 -12.05 -7.56 -6.11
N ASN A 79 -11.47 -8.76 -6.33
CA ASN A 79 -12.18 -9.91 -6.92
C ASN A 79 -13.29 -10.45 -6.02
N GLY A 80 -13.19 -10.24 -4.70
CA GLY A 80 -14.22 -10.61 -3.73
C GLY A 80 -15.39 -9.63 -3.67
N HIS A 81 -15.30 -8.50 -4.37
CA HIS A 81 -16.36 -7.49 -4.42
C HIS A 81 -17.22 -7.62 -5.67
N GLY A 82 -18.46 -7.09 -5.62
CA GLY A 82 -19.36 -7.09 -6.77
C GLY A 82 -18.89 -6.17 -7.91
N GLU A 83 -19.50 -6.33 -9.09
CA GLU A 83 -19.12 -5.63 -10.34
C GLU A 83 -19.01 -4.11 -10.16
N GLY A 84 -19.96 -3.49 -9.43
CA GLY A 84 -19.93 -2.06 -9.16
C GLY A 84 -18.71 -1.62 -8.33
N CYS A 85 -18.12 -2.49 -7.50
CA CYS A 85 -16.85 -2.16 -6.84
C CYS A 85 -15.66 -2.38 -7.79
N GLN A 86 -15.68 -3.45 -8.58
CA GLN A 86 -14.61 -3.79 -9.53
C GLN A 86 -14.41 -2.72 -10.61
N THR A 87 -15.43 -1.95 -10.93
CA THR A 87 -15.31 -0.80 -11.84
C THR A 87 -14.83 0.47 -11.12
N ASN A 88 -15.38 0.76 -9.94
CA ASN A 88 -15.17 2.05 -9.26
C ASN A 88 -13.96 2.12 -8.33
N PHE A 89 -13.47 0.99 -7.82
CA PHE A 89 -12.41 0.94 -6.80
C PHE A 89 -11.21 0.09 -7.22
N ASN A 90 -11.12 -0.35 -8.47
CA ASN A 90 -10.00 -1.17 -8.90
C ASN A 90 -8.74 -0.32 -9.06
N LEU A 91 -7.72 -0.65 -8.26
CA LEU A 91 -6.43 0.04 -8.26
C LEU A 91 -5.74 0.02 -9.64
N SER A 92 -6.00 -1.00 -10.46
CA SER A 92 -5.45 -1.11 -11.82
C SER A 92 -6.00 -0.06 -12.78
N TYR A 93 -7.16 0.52 -12.48
CA TYR A 93 -7.78 1.59 -13.27
C TYR A 93 -7.45 2.98 -12.73
N MET A 94 -6.71 3.07 -11.63
CA MET A 94 -6.34 4.34 -11.02
C MET A 94 -5.12 4.95 -11.71
N GLU A 95 -5.28 6.16 -12.23
CA GLU A 95 -4.19 6.89 -12.88
C GLU A 95 -3.02 7.11 -11.91
N GLY A 96 -1.79 6.89 -12.36
CA GLY A 96 -0.58 7.13 -11.55
C GLY A 96 -0.35 6.13 -10.40
N ALA A 97 -1.21 5.13 -10.19
CA ALA A 97 -0.94 4.05 -9.22
C ALA A 97 0.18 3.11 -9.70
N GLY A 98 0.47 3.10 -11.00
CA GLY A 98 1.39 2.15 -11.62
C GLY A 98 0.84 0.72 -11.61
N ARG A 99 1.64 -0.25 -12.07
CA ARG A 99 1.29 -1.68 -12.00
C ARG A 99 1.58 -2.22 -10.59
N THR A 100 0.89 -1.69 -9.59
CA THR A 100 0.95 -2.17 -8.22
C THR A 100 -0.27 -3.02 -7.89
N VAL A 101 -0.08 -4.06 -7.08
CA VAL A 101 -1.18 -4.87 -6.56
C VAL A 101 -1.76 -4.23 -5.30
N GLY A 102 -0.97 -3.42 -4.58
CA GLY A 102 -1.40 -2.84 -3.31
C GLY A 102 -1.53 -3.87 -2.17
N GLU A 103 -1.01 -5.09 -2.33
CA GLU A 103 -1.12 -6.22 -1.39
C GLU A 103 0.22 -6.56 -0.70
N ASP A 104 1.27 -5.80 -1.00
CA ASP A 104 2.65 -6.20 -0.64
C ASP A 104 2.81 -6.47 0.86
N ILE A 105 2.09 -5.74 1.72
CA ILE A 105 2.14 -5.93 3.17
C ILE A 105 1.62 -7.31 3.59
N GLU A 106 0.57 -7.81 2.94
CA GLU A 106 -0.08 -9.08 3.29
C GLU A 106 0.69 -10.27 2.76
N THR A 107 1.28 -10.14 1.56
CA THR A 107 2.14 -11.19 1.00
C THR A 107 3.34 -11.51 1.91
N THR A 108 3.76 -10.55 2.75
CA THR A 108 4.84 -10.77 3.73
C THR A 108 4.43 -11.67 4.89
N TRP A 109 3.12 -11.78 5.18
CA TRP A 109 2.62 -12.45 6.38
C TRP A 109 3.01 -13.91 6.45
N ALA A 110 3.09 -14.60 5.30
CA ALA A 110 3.57 -15.98 5.25
C ALA A 110 4.97 -16.13 5.87
N GLY A 111 5.84 -15.13 5.69
CA GLY A 111 7.19 -15.11 6.25
C GLY A 111 7.26 -14.54 7.67
N THR A 112 6.47 -13.51 7.99
CA THR A 112 6.51 -12.88 9.33
C THR A 112 5.74 -13.66 10.38
N ASN A 113 4.68 -14.39 10.02
CA ASN A 113 3.90 -15.20 10.96
C ASN A 113 4.75 -16.28 11.64
N GLN A 114 5.78 -16.78 10.98
CA GLN A 114 6.72 -17.74 11.54
C GLN A 114 7.55 -17.17 12.71
N LEU A 115 7.69 -15.84 12.79
CA LEU A 115 8.41 -15.17 13.88
C LEU A 115 7.54 -14.98 15.12
N VAL A 116 6.21 -15.05 15.00
CA VAL A 116 5.29 -14.75 16.11
C VAL A 116 5.64 -15.53 17.39
N PRO A 117 5.93 -16.85 17.34
CA PRO A 117 6.27 -17.60 18.55
C PRO A 117 7.58 -17.16 19.22
N SER A 118 8.56 -16.64 18.47
CA SER A 118 9.83 -16.21 19.03
C SER A 118 9.74 -14.78 19.57
N VAL A 119 9.13 -13.86 18.81
CA VAL A 119 9.09 -12.44 19.19
C VAL A 119 8.11 -12.12 20.32
N ARG A 120 7.14 -13.02 20.59
CA ARG A 120 6.17 -12.81 21.68
C ARG A 120 6.79 -12.90 23.08
N GLU A 121 7.87 -13.68 23.23
CA GLU A 121 8.57 -13.88 24.51
C GLU A 121 9.74 -12.89 24.69
N MET A 122 10.07 -12.13 23.65
CA MET A 122 11.18 -11.17 23.66
C MET A 122 10.79 -9.88 24.39
N GLY A 123 11.77 -9.26 25.06
CA GLY A 123 11.63 -7.91 25.60
C GLY A 123 11.39 -6.87 24.47
N PRO A 124 10.78 -5.71 24.76
CA PRO A 124 10.37 -4.75 23.73
C PRO A 124 11.47 -4.32 22.76
N ALA A 125 12.68 -4.03 23.26
CA ALA A 125 13.82 -3.65 22.44
C ALA A 125 14.28 -4.81 21.54
N ALA A 126 14.49 -6.00 22.13
CA ALA A 126 14.90 -7.18 21.38
C ALA A 126 13.86 -7.60 20.32
N ARG A 127 12.57 -7.48 20.63
CA ARG A 127 11.47 -7.72 19.68
C ARG A 127 11.54 -6.76 18.50
N HIS A 128 11.74 -5.47 18.76
CA HIS A 128 11.84 -4.44 17.73
C HIS A 128 13.05 -4.69 16.82
N ASP A 129 14.21 -4.96 17.39
CA ASP A 129 15.44 -5.22 16.62
C ASP A 129 15.33 -6.49 15.78
N THR A 130 14.72 -7.55 16.33
CA THR A 130 14.49 -8.81 15.60
C THR A 130 13.55 -8.62 14.41
N LEU A 131 12.45 -7.88 14.58
CA LEU A 131 11.53 -7.60 13.49
C LEU A 131 12.18 -6.75 12.39
N ASN A 132 12.95 -5.72 12.77
CA ASN A 132 13.71 -4.90 11.83
C ASN A 132 14.75 -5.71 11.05
N ASP A 133 15.48 -6.61 11.71
CA ASP A 133 16.46 -7.47 11.06
C ASP A 133 15.80 -8.40 10.02
N GLN A 134 14.66 -9.01 10.35
CA GLN A 134 13.89 -9.82 9.40
C GLN A 134 13.49 -9.01 8.15
N TRP A 135 12.89 -7.82 8.33
CA TRP A 135 12.45 -7.01 7.21
C TRP A 135 13.63 -6.49 6.38
N ASN A 136 14.73 -6.12 7.01
CA ASN A 136 15.98 -5.76 6.32
C ASN A 136 16.54 -6.94 5.52
N GLY A 137 16.57 -8.14 6.07
CA GLY A 137 16.96 -9.35 5.35
C GLY A 137 16.04 -9.68 4.18
N TRP A 138 14.74 -9.38 4.29
CA TRP A 138 13.79 -9.54 3.18
C TRP A 138 14.03 -8.50 2.08
N ASN A 139 14.25 -7.23 2.44
CA ASN A 139 14.61 -6.16 1.50
C ASN A 139 15.92 -6.45 0.78
N PHE A 140 16.95 -6.93 1.51
CA PHE A 140 18.22 -7.34 0.92
C PHE A 140 18.03 -8.47 -0.11
N ARG A 141 17.25 -9.51 0.23
CA ARG A 141 16.92 -10.59 -0.71
C ARG A 141 16.19 -10.09 -1.95
N LYS A 142 15.31 -9.09 -1.83
CA LYS A 142 14.66 -8.46 -2.99
C LYS A 142 15.69 -7.73 -3.86
N ILE A 143 16.55 -6.90 -3.28
CA ILE A 143 17.61 -6.16 -4.00
C ILE A 143 18.56 -7.13 -4.73
N VAL A 144 19.04 -8.15 -4.04
CA VAL A 144 19.88 -9.19 -4.64
C VAL A 144 19.05 -10.10 -5.55
N GLY A 145 17.75 -10.22 -5.44
CA GLY A 145 16.92 -10.95 -6.40
C GLY A 145 16.72 -10.18 -7.71
N PHE A 146 16.60 -8.84 -7.63
CA PHE A 146 16.29 -7.98 -8.77
C PHE A 146 17.31 -8.09 -9.91
N HIS A 147 18.60 -8.32 -9.63
CA HIS A 147 19.60 -8.49 -10.70
C HIS A 147 19.31 -9.70 -11.59
N LYS A 148 18.76 -10.79 -11.04
CA LYS A 148 18.46 -12.01 -11.81
C LYS A 148 17.30 -11.80 -12.79
N SER A 149 16.32 -11.00 -12.40
CA SER A 149 15.14 -10.70 -13.22
C SER A 149 15.41 -9.65 -14.30
N PHE A 150 16.34 -8.70 -14.08
CA PHE A 150 16.70 -7.71 -15.09
C PHE A 150 17.56 -8.28 -16.22
N PHE A 151 18.46 -9.22 -15.91
CA PHE A 151 19.29 -9.87 -16.94
C PHE A 151 18.51 -10.82 -17.85
N SER A 152 17.39 -11.40 -17.40
CA SER A 152 16.55 -12.25 -18.26
C SER A 152 15.61 -11.44 -19.18
N LEU A 153 15.27 -10.21 -18.82
CA LEU A 153 14.40 -9.33 -19.60
C LEU A 153 15.10 -8.62 -20.77
N GLN A 154 16.44 -8.67 -20.85
CA GLN A 154 17.17 -8.19 -22.03
C GLN A 154 17.08 -9.14 -23.25
N PHE A 155 16.50 -10.34 -23.11
CA PHE A 155 16.45 -11.36 -24.16
C PHE A 155 15.04 -11.80 -24.59
N ILE A 156 13.96 -11.11 -24.17
CA ILE A 156 12.64 -11.33 -24.75
C ILE A 156 12.46 -10.28 -25.86
N PRO A 157 12.59 -10.63 -27.16
CA PRO A 157 12.36 -9.67 -28.21
C PRO A 157 10.89 -9.24 -28.18
N ILE A 158 10.69 -7.94 -28.37
CA ILE A 158 9.54 -7.07 -28.66
C ILE A 158 8.27 -7.69 -29.32
N LEU A 159 8.22 -8.97 -29.68
CA LEU A 159 7.14 -9.61 -30.45
C LEU A 159 5.86 -9.95 -29.66
N THR A 160 5.86 -9.94 -28.32
CA THR A 160 4.65 -10.32 -27.54
C THR A 160 3.70 -9.17 -27.23
N VAL A 161 4.05 -7.91 -27.50
CA VAL A 161 3.15 -6.76 -27.26
C VAL A 161 2.12 -6.57 -28.38
N PHE A 162 2.32 -7.16 -29.57
CA PHE A 162 1.42 -6.96 -30.72
C PHE A 162 0.27 -7.98 -30.87
N ARG A 163 0.15 -9.00 -30.02
CA ARG A 163 -0.85 -10.07 -30.22
C ARG A 163 -2.16 -9.94 -29.44
N HIS A 164 -2.33 -8.89 -28.62
CA HIS A 164 -3.53 -8.74 -27.78
C HIS A 164 -4.43 -7.54 -28.15
N GLN A 165 -4.24 -6.95 -29.34
CA GLN A 165 -5.07 -5.83 -29.82
C GLN A 165 -6.00 -6.18 -31.01
N GLU A 166 -6.02 -7.43 -31.47
CA GLU A 166 -6.76 -7.87 -32.66
C GLU A 166 -7.97 -8.78 -32.36
N LEU A 167 -8.47 -8.88 -31.11
CA LEU A 167 -9.57 -9.80 -30.76
C LEU A 167 -10.71 -9.20 -29.93
N CYS A 168 -10.96 -7.90 -30.06
CA CYS A 168 -12.21 -7.30 -29.56
C CYS A 168 -12.82 -6.36 -30.60
N PHE A 169 -13.52 -6.96 -31.58
CA PHE A 169 -14.72 -6.42 -32.22
C PHE A 169 -15.84 -7.44 -32.04
#